data_AF-A0A7X1DK92-F1
#
_entry.id   AF-A0A7X1DK92-F1
#
_cell.length_a   1.000
_cell.length_b   1.000
_cell.length_c   1.000
_cell.angle_alpha   90.00
_cell.angle_beta   90.00
_cell.angle_gamma   90.00
#
_symmetry.space_group_name_H-M   'P 1'
#
loop_
_entity.id
_entity.type
_entity.pdbx_description
1 polymer ?
#
loop_
_entity_poly.entity_id
_entity_poly.type
_entity_poly.pdbx_seq_one_letter_code
_entity_poly.pdbx_strand_id
1 'polypeptide(L)'
;MLQTIAPKKVEAFQVKISVKWAGAVLNAAIGFAVGGGVGAIQSFIIKKGKREAEKLFTRTVTSRLKAWGAKKLATVVGAAVTIALNYLDIGTQIAKQLDKRDKRPNNGYVDIY
;
A
#
# COMPACT_ATOMS: atom_id res chain seq x y z
N MET A 1 -15.00 -29.60 39.99
CA MET A 1 -15.15 -29.68 38.52
C MET A 1 -14.13 -28.74 37.89
N LEU A 2 -13.03 -29.27 37.34
CA LEU A 2 -12.02 -28.47 36.64
C LEU A 2 -12.54 -28.18 35.22
N GLN A 3 -12.85 -26.92 34.93
CA GLN A 3 -13.10 -26.51 33.54
C GLN A 3 -11.75 -26.36 32.84
N THR A 4 -11.47 -27.27 31.92
CA THR A 4 -10.35 -27.20 31.00
C THR A 4 -10.55 -25.97 30.10
N ILE A 5 -9.84 -24.89 30.36
CA ILE A 5 -9.81 -23.72 29.48
C ILE A 5 -9.02 -24.14 28.25
N ALA A 6 -9.70 -24.66 27.23
CA ALA A 6 -9.10 -24.87 25.92
C ALA A 6 -8.47 -23.54 25.47
N PRO A 7 -7.20 -23.49 25.04
CA PRO A 7 -6.62 -22.25 24.55
C PRO A 7 -7.46 -21.81 23.36
N LYS A 8 -8.21 -20.73 23.54
CA LYS A 8 -8.93 -20.05 22.46
C LYS A 8 -7.88 -19.77 21.41
N LYS A 9 -7.95 -20.48 20.28
CA LYS A 9 -7.08 -20.27 19.13
C LYS A 9 -7.17 -18.77 18.86
N VAL A 10 -6.12 -18.03 19.22
CA VAL A 10 -6.02 -16.61 18.90
C VAL A 10 -6.06 -16.62 17.40
N GLU A 11 -7.23 -16.30 16.82
CA GLU A 11 -7.35 -16.10 15.39
C GLU A 11 -6.25 -15.12 15.08
N ALA A 12 -5.21 -15.59 14.37
CA ALA A 12 -4.06 -14.79 14.01
C ALA A 12 -4.63 -13.47 13.52
N PHE A 13 -4.40 -12.40 14.28
CA PHE A 13 -5.01 -11.09 14.06
C PHE A 13 -4.76 -10.76 12.59
N GLN A 14 -5.76 -10.97 11.73
CA GLN A 14 -5.59 -10.78 10.31
C GLN A 14 -5.47 -9.27 10.17
N VAL A 15 -4.25 -8.76 10.08
CA VAL A 15 -4.00 -7.33 9.92
C VAL A 15 -4.48 -6.99 8.51
N LYS A 16 -5.73 -6.60 8.38
CA LYS A 16 -6.33 -6.12 7.14
C LYS A 16 -6.31 -4.62 7.17
N ILE A 17 -5.65 -4.01 6.19
CA ILE A 17 -5.69 -2.56 6.04
C ILE A 17 -6.73 -2.21 5.00
N SER A 18 -7.73 -1.39 5.33
CA SER A 18 -8.71 -0.96 4.32
C SER A 18 -8.02 -0.18 3.20
N VAL A 19 -8.47 -0.35 1.95
CA VAL A 19 -7.92 0.34 0.77
C VAL A 19 -7.96 1.85 0.93
N LYS A 20 -9.00 2.38 1.59
CA LYS A 20 -9.12 3.81 1.92
C LYS A 20 -7.97 4.28 2.82
N TRP A 21 -7.70 3.53 3.89
CA TRP A 21 -6.62 3.85 4.83
C TRP A 21 -5.24 3.65 4.19
N ALA A 22 -5.03 2.54 3.46
CA ALA A 22 -3.82 2.32 2.69
C ALA A 22 -3.57 3.47 1.69
N GLY A 23 -4.60 3.86 0.94
CA GLY A 23 -4.51 4.96 -0.03
C GLY A 23 -4.10 6.28 0.62
N ALA A 24 -4.73 6.64 1.74
CA ALA A 24 -4.38 7.85 2.50
C ALA A 24 -2.93 7.82 3.01
N VAL A 25 -2.49 6.70 3.60
CA VAL A 25 -1.11 6.56 4.11
C VAL A 25 -0.09 6.58 2.97
N LEU A 26 -0.39 5.95 1.84
CA LEU A 26 0.49 5.96 0.67
C LEU A 26 0.58 7.35 0.04
N ASN A 27 -0.53 8.07 -0.09
CA ASN A 27 -0.54 9.46 -0.55
C ASN A 27 0.32 10.35 0.36
N ALA A 28 0.13 10.25 1.68
CA ALA A 28 0.93 11.00 2.63
C ALA A 28 2.42 10.64 2.50
N ALA A 29 2.76 9.34 2.51
CA ALA A 29 4.14 8.88 2.44
C ALA A 29 4.84 9.32 1.15
N ILE A 30 4.14 9.25 0.00
CA ILE A 30 4.67 9.72 -1.29
C ILE A 30 4.80 11.25 -1.28
N GLY A 31 3.79 11.96 -0.77
CA GLY A 31 3.81 13.42 -0.63
C GLY A 31 4.98 13.93 0.21
N PHE A 32 5.29 13.24 1.31
CA PHE A 32 6.48 13.51 2.12
C PHE A 32 7.78 13.17 1.38
N ALA A 33 7.83 12.04 0.68
CA ALA A 33 9.01 11.62 -0.08
C ALA A 33 9.37 12.59 -1.22
N VAL A 34 8.39 13.30 -1.79
CA VAL A 34 8.61 14.35 -2.79
C VAL A 34 8.86 15.73 -2.17
N GLY A 35 8.80 15.87 -0.84
CA GLY A 35 9.20 17.08 -0.11
C GLY A 35 8.15 18.16 0.04
N GLY A 36 6.84 17.85 -0.04
CA GLY A 36 5.81 18.89 0.12
C GLY A 36 4.45 18.43 0.66
N GLY A 37 3.98 17.24 0.28
CA GLY A 37 2.63 16.76 0.61
C GLY A 37 1.90 16.24 -0.63
N VAL A 38 0.63 15.85 -0.48
CA VAL A 38 -0.13 15.16 -1.54
C VAL A 38 -0.26 16.03 -2.80
N GLY A 39 -0.41 17.35 -2.66
CA GLY A 39 -0.49 18.29 -3.78
C GLY A 39 0.80 18.42 -4.60
N ALA A 40 1.96 18.06 -4.03
CA ALA A 40 3.26 18.18 -4.70
C ALA A 40 3.61 16.97 -5.58
N ILE A 41 2.87 15.87 -5.45
CA ILE A 41 3.14 14.59 -6.14
C ILE A 41 3.11 14.78 -7.65
N GLN A 42 2.10 15.50 -8.15
CA GLN A 42 1.94 15.70 -9.59
C GLN A 42 2.98 16.66 -10.16
N SER A 43 3.28 17.75 -9.43
CA SER A 43 4.38 18.66 -9.78
C SER A 43 5.73 17.94 -9.83
N PHE A 44 5.96 17.00 -8.92
CA PHE A 44 7.17 16.16 -8.95
C PHE A 44 7.23 15.31 -10.22
N ILE A 45 6.14 14.64 -10.59
CA ILE A 45 6.09 13.83 -11.83
C ILE A 45 6.34 14.69 -13.07
N ILE A 46 5.76 15.89 -13.13
CA ILE A 46 5.96 16.82 -14.25
C ILE A 46 7.43 17.27 -14.31
N LYS A 47 8.03 17.61 -13.16
CA LYS A 47 9.39 18.15 -13.07
C LYS A 47 10.49 17.11 -13.30
N LYS A 48 10.27 15.88 -12.82
CA LYS A 48 11.27 14.79 -12.79
C LYS A 48 11.01 13.69 -13.82
N GLY A 49 9.78 13.61 -14.31
CA GLY A 49 9.34 12.58 -15.24
C GLY A 49 8.81 11.32 -14.55
N LYS A 50 8.00 10.56 -15.29
CA LYS A 50 7.35 9.33 -14.81
C LYS A 50 8.35 8.28 -14.30
N ARG A 51 9.51 8.13 -14.97
CA ARG A 51 10.51 7.10 -14.62
C ARG A 51 11.20 7.36 -13.28
N GLU A 52 11.45 8.62 -12.92
CA GLU A 52 12.00 8.96 -11.60
C GLU A 52 10.93 8.84 -10.51
N ALA A 53 9.71 9.31 -10.79
CA ALA A 53 8.57 9.16 -9.89
C ALA A 53 8.27 7.69 -9.59
N GLU A 54 8.28 6.83 -10.60
CA GLU A 54 8.08 5.38 -10.45
C GLU A 54 9.10 4.79 -9.46
N LYS A 55 10.40 5.04 -9.68
CA LYS A 55 11.47 4.54 -8.79
C LYS A 55 11.26 4.99 -7.35
N LEU A 56 10.98 6.27 -7.13
CA LEU A 56 10.77 6.81 -5.79
C LEU A 56 9.52 6.21 -5.14
N PHE A 57 8.40 6.18 -5.86
CA PHE A 57 7.12 5.73 -5.31
C PHE A 57 7.15 4.24 -5.03
N THR A 58 7.72 3.43 -5.93
CA THR A 58 7.93 2.00 -5.70
C THR A 58 8.75 1.75 -4.44
N ARG A 59 9.85 2.49 -4.21
CA ARG A 59 10.65 2.37 -2.99
C ARG A 59 9.84 2.75 -1.74
N THR A 60 9.13 3.87 -1.78
CA THR A 60 8.30 4.37 -0.67
C THR A 60 7.20 3.38 -0.31
N VAL A 61 6.44 2.91 -1.30
CA VAL A 61 5.34 1.93 -1.11
C VAL A 61 5.89 0.60 -0.62
N THR A 62 6.99 0.11 -1.19
CA THR A 62 7.65 -1.14 -0.74
C THR A 62 8.07 -1.05 0.72
N SER A 63 8.64 0.09 1.14
CA SER A 63 9.02 0.33 2.53
C SER A 63 7.80 0.23 3.46
N ARG A 64 6.68 0.85 3.07
CA ARG A 64 5.43 0.81 3.85
C ARG A 64 4.83 -0.59 3.93
N LEU A 65 4.80 -1.32 2.82
CA LEU A 65 4.32 -2.70 2.81
C LEU A 65 5.19 -3.62 3.67
N LYS A 66 6.52 -3.44 3.66
CA LYS A 66 7.42 -4.18 4.56
C LYS A 66 7.14 -3.85 6.02
N ALA A 67 6.93 -2.57 6.35
CA ALA A 67 6.57 -2.14 7.70
C ALA A 67 5.22 -2.71 8.17
N TRP A 68 4.29 -2.90 7.25
CA TRP A 68 3.00 -3.53 7.54
C TRP A 68 3.10 -5.05 7.67
N GLY A 69 4.17 -5.69 7.17
CA GLY A 69 4.35 -7.14 7.14
C GLY A 69 4.00 -7.79 5.79
N ALA A 70 3.53 -7.02 4.80
CA ALA A 70 3.06 -7.50 3.51
C ALA A 70 4.18 -7.77 2.50
N LYS A 71 5.14 -8.65 2.86
CA LYS A 71 6.32 -8.96 2.02
C LYS A 71 5.96 -9.52 0.64
N LYS A 72 4.89 -10.31 0.54
CA LYS A 72 4.42 -10.90 -0.73
C LYS A 72 3.89 -9.85 -1.71
N LEU A 73 3.31 -8.77 -1.22
CA LEU A 73 2.81 -7.68 -2.07
C LEU A 73 3.93 -6.79 -2.61
N ALA A 74 5.11 -6.80 -1.98
CA ALA A 74 6.27 -6.04 -2.43
C ALA A 74 6.71 -6.39 -3.87
N THR A 75 6.47 -7.62 -4.33
CA THR A 75 6.85 -8.07 -5.68
C THR A 75 5.99 -7.46 -6.78
N VAL A 76 4.75 -7.06 -6.47
CA VAL A 76 3.79 -6.49 -7.44
C VAL A 76 3.71 -4.97 -7.39
N VAL A 77 4.43 -4.32 -6.47
CA VAL A 77 4.41 -2.85 -6.28
C VAL A 77 4.81 -2.10 -7.53
N GLY A 78 5.84 -2.57 -8.25
CA GLY A 78 6.32 -1.91 -9.47
C GLY A 78 5.16 -1.71 -10.46
N ALA A 79 4.49 -2.80 -10.83
CA ALA A 79 3.34 -2.75 -11.73
C ALA A 79 2.17 -1.91 -11.19
N ALA A 80 1.90 -1.97 -9.87
CA ALA A 80 0.87 -1.15 -9.24
C ALA A 80 1.16 0.36 -9.38
N VAL A 81 2.43 0.76 -9.16
CA VAL A 81 2.89 2.14 -9.30
C VAL A 81 2.86 2.59 -10.76
N THR A 82 3.33 1.78 -11.70
CA THR A 82 3.30 2.10 -13.14
C THR A 82 1.87 2.43 -13.60
N ILE A 83 0.89 1.64 -13.17
CA ILE A 83 -0.52 1.87 -13.48
C ILE A 83 -1.02 3.16 -12.80
N ALA A 84 -0.69 3.36 -11.53
CA ALA A 84 -1.15 4.50 -10.74
C ALA A 84 -0.61 5.85 -11.24
N LEU A 85 0.56 5.89 -11.89
CA LEU A 85 1.14 7.12 -12.48
C LEU A 85 0.30 7.72 -13.61
N ASN A 86 -0.75 7.05 -14.08
CA ASN A 86 -1.71 7.58 -15.04
C ASN A 86 -2.95 8.22 -14.38
N TYR A 87 -2.97 8.30 -13.04
CA TYR A 87 -4.08 8.84 -12.27
C TYR A 87 -3.63 10.01 -11.40
N LEU A 88 -4.58 10.86 -10.99
CA LEU A 88 -4.34 11.97 -10.07
C LEU A 88 -4.15 11.48 -8.64
N ASP A 89 -5.01 10.55 -8.20
CA ASP A 89 -4.94 9.96 -6.86
C ASP A 89 -4.07 8.69 -6.86
N ILE A 90 -2.76 8.90 -6.84
CA ILE A 90 -1.77 7.84 -7.02
C ILE A 90 -1.81 6.83 -5.85
N GLY A 91 -1.84 7.30 -4.61
CA GLY A 91 -1.81 6.43 -3.43
C GLY A 91 -3.03 5.52 -3.34
N THR A 92 -4.24 6.04 -3.60
CA THR A 92 -5.46 5.21 -3.62
C THR A 92 -5.42 4.20 -4.77
N GLN A 93 -4.93 4.58 -5.94
CA GLN A 93 -4.83 3.65 -7.07
C GLN A 93 -3.80 2.55 -6.82
N ILE A 94 -2.67 2.86 -6.18
CA ILE A 94 -1.72 1.84 -5.73
C ILE A 94 -2.43 0.88 -4.77
N ALA A 95 -3.14 1.38 -3.76
CA ALA A 95 -3.85 0.53 -2.80
C ALA A 95 -4.88 -0.40 -3.48
N LYS A 96 -5.65 0.11 -4.46
CA LYS A 96 -6.59 -0.71 -5.26
C LYS A 96 -5.88 -1.78 -6.09
N GLN A 97 -4.74 -1.44 -6.69
CA GLN A 97 -3.95 -2.41 -7.46
C GLN A 97 -3.33 -3.48 -6.56
N LEU A 98 -3.00 -3.15 -5.31
CA LEU A 98 -2.52 -4.11 -4.33
C LEU A 98 -3.64 -5.04 -3.86
N ASP A 99 -4.82 -4.51 -3.50
CA ASP A 99 -6.02 -5.31 -3.17
C ASP A 99 -6.37 -6.29 -4.31
N LYS A 100 -6.41 -5.81 -5.56
CA LYS A 100 -6.66 -6.67 -6.74
C LYS A 100 -5.68 -7.85 -6.87
N ARG A 101 -4.48 -7.76 -6.31
CA ARG A 101 -3.38 -8.72 -6.46
C ARG A 101 -3.07 -9.46 -5.16
N ASP A 102 -3.81 -9.21 -4.09
CA ASP A 102 -3.66 -9.92 -2.84
C ASP A 102 -4.41 -11.27 -2.86
N LYS A 103 -4.37 -11.99 -1.75
CA LYS A 103 -4.97 -13.34 -1.67
C LYS A 103 -6.49 -13.33 -1.80
N ARG A 104 -7.15 -12.21 -1.48
CA ARG A 104 -8.60 -12.06 -1.45
C ARG A 104 -8.99 -10.83 -2.28
N PRO A 105 -8.89 -10.93 -3.61
CA PRO A 105 -8.91 -9.78 -4.49
C PRO A 105 -10.24 -9.02 -4.45
N ASN A 106 -10.14 -7.68 -4.47
CA ASN A 106 -11.25 -6.72 -4.53
C ASN A 106 -12.19 -6.80 -3.33
N ASN A 107 -11.67 -7.12 -2.15
CA ASN A 107 -12.46 -7.16 -0.93
C ASN A 107 -12.47 -5.80 -0.18
N GLY A 108 -11.75 -4.80 -0.68
CA GLY A 108 -11.64 -3.48 -0.08
C GLY A 108 -10.56 -3.38 1.01
N TYR A 109 -9.73 -4.40 1.16
CA TYR A 109 -8.63 -4.50 2.11
C TYR A 109 -7.36 -4.96 1.41
N VAL A 110 -6.24 -4.55 1.95
CA VAL A 110 -4.91 -5.09 1.66
C VAL A 110 -4.62 -6.09 2.75
N ASP A 111 -4.68 -7.37 2.41
CA ASP A 111 -4.40 -8.45 3.34
C ASP A 111 -2.89 -8.55 3.65
N ILE A 112 -2.56 -8.50 4.94
CA ILE A 112 -1.18 -8.63 5.42
C ILE A 112 -1.04 -9.96 6.15
N TYR A 113 -0.16 -10.82 5.64
CA TYR A 113 0.13 -12.15 6.18
C TYR A 113 1.62 -12.32 6.42
#